data_AF-A0A958ITQ9-F1
#
_entry.id   AF-A0A958ITQ9-F1
#
_cell.length_a   1.000
_cell.length_b   1.000
_cell.length_c   1.000
_cell.angle_alpha   90.00
_cell.angle_beta   90.00
_cell.angle_gamma   90.00
#
_symmetry.space_group_name_H-M   'P 1'
#
loop_
_entity.id
_entity.type
_entity.pdbx_description
1 polymer ?
#
loop_
_entity_poly.entity_id
_entity_poly.type
_entity_poly.pdbx_seq_one_letter_code
_entity_poly.pdbx_strand_id
1 'polypeptide(L)'
;NHSRGKEVQRLEYEAYPGMAEKMIGQIVAEAGEKWDVRKAAVSHRTGRLEIGEIAVVIAVATPHRQDAFAACQYIIDRLKVVVPIWKKEVATDGETWIDDHA
;
A
#
# COMPACT_ATOMS: atom_id res chain seq x y z
N ASN A 1 4.08 -16.85 2.99
CA ASN A 1 4.67 -17.17 1.67
C ASN A 1 3.72 -17.96 0.76
N HIS A 2 2.40 -17.93 0.97
CA HIS A 2 1.44 -18.64 0.11
C HIS A 2 0.34 -17.70 -0.36
N SER A 3 -0.11 -17.86 -1.61
CA SER A 3 -1.21 -17.09 -2.20
C SER A 3 -1.96 -17.98 -3.18
N ARG A 4 -3.31 -17.97 -3.14
CA ARG A 4 -4.20 -18.79 -3.99
C ARG A 4 -3.76 -20.27 -4.10
N GLY A 5 -3.33 -20.86 -2.98
CA GLY A 5 -2.91 -22.26 -2.89
C GLY A 5 -1.51 -22.57 -3.43
N LYS A 6 -0.74 -21.55 -3.84
CA LYS A 6 0.63 -21.70 -4.36
C LYS A 6 1.66 -21.09 -3.42
N GLU A 7 2.84 -21.67 -3.38
CA GLU A 7 3.99 -21.06 -2.70
C GLU A 7 4.57 -19.93 -3.56
N VAL A 8 4.64 -18.73 -2.98
CA VAL A 8 5.19 -17.53 -3.62
C VAL A 8 6.63 -17.37 -3.19
N GLN A 9 7.54 -17.26 -4.16
CA GLN A 9 8.97 -17.09 -3.92
C GLN A 9 9.36 -15.62 -3.76
N ARG A 10 8.75 -14.72 -4.53
CA ARG A 10 8.99 -13.27 -4.47
C ARG A 10 7.81 -12.49 -5.00
N LEU A 11 7.81 -11.19 -4.73
CA LEU A 11 6.87 -10.22 -5.31
C LEU A 11 7.64 -9.25 -6.20
N GLU A 12 6.97 -8.75 -7.24
CA GLU A 12 7.46 -7.65 -8.05
C GLU A 12 6.37 -6.56 -8.10
N TYR A 13 6.74 -5.33 -7.76
CA TYR A 13 5.83 -4.19 -7.74
C TYR A 13 6.22 -3.18 -8.81
N GLU A 14 5.24 -2.80 -9.63
CA GLU A 14 5.36 -1.72 -10.60
C GLU A 14 4.42 -0.58 -10.24
N ALA A 15 4.79 0.64 -10.59
CA ALA A 15 3.98 1.82 -10.33
C ALA A 15 4.16 2.86 -11.42
N TYR A 16 3.17 3.74 -11.59
CA TYR A 16 3.37 5.02 -12.28
C TYR A 16 3.80 6.09 -11.26
N PRO A 17 5.11 6.39 -11.11
CA PRO A 17 5.62 7.05 -9.90
C PRO A 17 5.01 8.43 -9.63
N GLY A 18 5.01 9.31 -10.63
CA GLY A 18 4.48 10.67 -10.47
C GLY A 18 2.98 10.71 -10.17
N MET A 19 2.20 9.77 -10.71
CA MET A 19 0.78 9.65 -10.40
C MET A 19 0.56 9.03 -9.02
N ALA A 20 1.32 7.99 -8.68
CA ALA A 20 1.23 7.33 -7.38
C ALA A 20 1.54 8.30 -6.23
N GLU A 21 2.63 9.06 -6.33
CA GLU A 21 3.00 10.08 -5.33
C GLU A 21 1.90 11.14 -5.17
N LYS A 22 1.36 11.65 -6.28
CA LYS A 22 0.26 12.62 -6.27
C LYS A 22 -0.99 12.07 -5.58
N MET A 23 -1.40 10.85 -5.92
CA MET A 23 -2.62 10.24 -5.36
C MET A 23 -2.45 9.87 -3.88
N ILE A 24 -1.27 9.41 -3.47
CA ILE A 24 -0.94 9.19 -2.06
C ILE A 24 -1.05 10.52 -1.28
N GLY A 25 -0.53 11.62 -1.82
CA GLY A 25 -0.68 12.94 -1.22
C GLY A 25 -2.14 13.38 -1.07
N GLN A 26 -2.97 13.10 -2.08
CA GLN A 26 -4.42 13.36 -2.02
C GLN A 26 -5.11 12.54 -0.93
N ILE A 27 -4.81 11.24 -0.83
CA ILE A 27 -5.38 10.36 0.21
C ILE A 27 -4.99 10.83 1.62
N VAL A 28 -3.75 11.29 1.81
CA VAL A 28 -3.30 11.86 3.08
C VAL A 28 -4.06 13.14 3.42
N ALA A 29 -4.30 14.00 2.44
CA ALA A 29 -5.12 15.20 2.63
C ALA A 29 -6.58 14.86 2.98
N GLU A 30 -7.20 13.92 2.25
CA GLU A 30 -8.54 13.40 2.54
C GLU A 30 -8.64 12.85 3.98
N ALA A 31 -7.61 12.16 4.47
CA ALA A 31 -7.58 11.67 5.85
C ALA A 31 -7.51 12.82 6.87
N GLY A 32 -6.73 13.87 6.58
CA GLY A 32 -6.64 15.06 7.44
C GLY A 32 -7.91 15.89 7.50
N GLU A 33 -8.79 15.78 6.50
CA GLU A 33 -10.13 16.40 6.54
C GLU A 33 -11.12 15.63 7.43
N LYS A 34 -10.88 14.33 7.64
CA LYS A 34 -11.79 13.42 8.36
C LYS A 34 -11.41 13.20 9.84
N TRP A 35 -10.13 13.35 10.18
CA TRP A 35 -9.58 13.09 11.51
C TRP A 35 -8.54 14.16 11.90
N ASP A 36 -8.22 14.34 13.19
CA ASP A 36 -7.20 15.32 13.66
C ASP A 36 -5.76 14.81 13.39
N VAL A 37 -5.43 14.62 12.11
CA VAL A 37 -4.11 14.22 11.62
C VAL A 37 -3.18 15.42 11.62
N ARG A 38 -2.15 15.37 12.45
CA ARG A 38 -1.08 16.39 12.50
C ARG A 38 -0.02 16.14 11.43
N LYS A 39 0.27 14.87 11.17
CA LYS A 39 1.23 14.45 10.15
C LYS A 39 0.94 13.02 9.73
N ALA A 40 1.10 12.75 8.45
CA ALA A 40 1.16 11.39 7.94
C ALA A 40 2.32 11.24 6.94
N ALA A 41 2.85 10.02 6.85
CA ALA A 41 3.84 9.64 5.87
C ALA A 41 3.47 8.28 5.30
N VAL A 42 3.61 8.13 3.99
CA VAL A 42 3.31 6.90 3.26
C VAL A 42 4.47 6.62 2.32
N SER A 43 4.96 5.39 2.34
CA SER A 43 5.96 4.91 1.40
C SER A 43 5.57 3.54 0.91
N HIS A 44 5.63 3.35 -0.40
CA HIS A 44 5.40 2.06 -1.05
C HIS A 44 6.62 1.71 -1.89
N ARG A 45 7.17 0.52 -1.66
CA ARG A 45 8.33 0.01 -2.39
C ARG A 45 7.90 -0.51 -3.77
N THR A 46 8.74 -0.29 -4.77
CA THR A 46 8.63 -0.86 -6.12
C THR A 46 9.82 -1.77 -6.40
N GLY A 47 9.77 -2.53 -7.48
CA GLY A 47 10.78 -3.52 -7.85
C GLY A 47 10.56 -4.86 -7.17
N ARG A 48 11.64 -5.63 -7.02
CA ARG A 48 11.63 -6.99 -6.45
C ARG A 48 11.62 -6.95 -4.93
N LEU A 49 10.77 -7.77 -4.33
CA LEU A 49 10.66 -7.97 -2.89
C LEU A 49 10.73 -9.46 -2.55
N GLU A 50 11.62 -9.80 -1.62
CA GLU A 50 11.70 -11.15 -1.05
C GLU A 50 10.61 -11.37 0.01
N ILE A 51 10.31 -12.64 0.29
CA ILE A 51 9.35 -12.99 1.34
C ILE A 51 9.78 -12.42 2.69
N GLY A 52 8.84 -11.75 3.36
CA GLY A 52 9.03 -11.16 4.68
C GLY A 52 9.50 -9.70 4.62
N GLU A 53 9.88 -9.19 3.46
CA GLU A 53 10.23 -7.79 3.33
C GLU A 53 9.00 -6.87 3.23
N ILE A 54 9.19 -5.59 3.54
CA ILE A 54 8.11 -4.60 3.66
C ILE A 54 7.74 -4.03 2.28
N ALA A 55 6.46 -4.11 1.91
CA ALA A 55 5.93 -3.51 0.69
C ALA A 55 5.47 -2.06 0.90
N VAL A 56 4.79 -1.78 2.01
CA VAL A 56 4.20 -0.47 2.31
C VAL A 56 4.37 -0.13 3.78
N VAL A 57 4.63 1.15 4.06
CA VAL A 57 4.68 1.72 5.40
C VAL A 57 3.78 2.94 5.44
N ILE A 58 2.93 3.02 6.46
CA ILE A 58 2.08 4.17 6.76
C ILE A 58 2.32 4.56 8.20
N ALA A 59 2.61 5.84 8.44
CA ALA A 59 2.73 6.42 9.76
C ALA A 59 1.76 7.59 9.87
N VAL A 60 0.99 7.64 10.97
CA VAL A 60 0.00 8.69 11.23
C VAL A 60 0.18 9.20 12.66
N ALA A 61 0.27 10.53 12.80
CA ALA A 61 0.37 11.21 14.07
C ALA A 61 -0.89 12.04 14.35
N THR A 62 -1.56 11.75 15.45
CA THR A 62 -2.76 12.44 15.95
C THR A 62 -2.62 12.66 17.47
N PRO A 63 -3.38 13.56 18.09
CA PRO A 63 -3.35 13.72 19.56
C PRO A 63 -3.92 12.52 20.32
N HIS A 64 -4.86 11.80 19.71
CA HIS A 64 -5.55 10.67 20.34
C HIS A 64 -5.54 9.46 19.40
N ARG A 65 -5.20 8.30 19.98
CA ARG A 65 -4.97 7.03 19.26
C ARG A 65 -6.12 6.61 18.32
N GLN A 66 -7.36 6.93 18.65
CA GLN A 66 -8.53 6.50 17.87
C GLN A 66 -8.46 7.03 16.43
N ASP A 67 -8.14 8.31 16.28
CA ASP A 67 -7.96 8.95 14.98
C ASP A 67 -6.75 8.39 14.23
N ALA A 68 -5.67 8.04 14.93
CA ALA A 68 -4.49 7.46 14.29
C ALA A 68 -4.81 6.11 13.64
N PHE A 69 -5.53 5.24 14.35
CA PHE A 69 -5.95 3.94 13.80
C PHE A 69 -6.94 4.11 12.64
N ALA A 70 -7.95 4.98 12.79
CA ALA A 70 -8.96 5.20 11.75
C ALA A 70 -8.36 5.79 10.47
N ALA A 71 -7.52 6.83 10.59
CA ALA A 71 -6.85 7.45 9.45
C ALA A 71 -5.84 6.50 8.79
N CYS A 72 -5.08 5.71 9.56
CA CYS A 72 -4.14 4.74 8.99
C CYS A 72 -4.86 3.66 8.16
N GLN A 73 -5.97 3.12 8.69
CA GLN A 73 -6.82 2.17 7.98
C GLN A 73 -7.39 2.79 6.70
N TYR A 74 -7.93 4.01 6.79
CA TYR A 74 -8.45 4.72 5.62
C TYR A 74 -7.39 4.89 4.52
N ILE A 75 -6.17 5.29 4.89
CA ILE A 75 -5.08 5.51 3.93
C ILE A 75 -4.72 4.21 3.20
N ILE A 76 -4.55 3.09 3.92
CA ILE A 76 -4.19 1.82 3.26
C ILE A 76 -5.30 1.29 2.36
N ASP A 77 -6.56 1.40 2.78
CA ASP A 77 -7.69 0.93 1.99
C ASP A 77 -7.85 1.75 0.71
N ARG A 78 -7.77 3.09 0.81
CA ARG A 78 -7.80 3.96 -0.36
C ARG A 78 -6.62 3.72 -1.29
N LEU A 79 -5.42 3.55 -0.74
CA LEU A 79 -4.21 3.31 -1.53
C LEU A 79 -4.40 2.09 -2.45
N LYS A 80 -4.91 0.98 -1.92
CA LYS A 80 -5.11 -0.25 -2.69
C LYS A 80 -6.16 -0.12 -3.80
N VAL A 81 -7.17 0.74 -3.59
CA VAL A 81 -8.25 0.92 -4.57
C VAL A 81 -7.83 1.85 -5.71
N VAL A 82 -7.19 2.99 -5.40
CA VAL A 82 -7.02 4.07 -6.41
C VAL A 82 -5.60 4.30 -6.87
N VAL A 83 -4.57 3.91 -6.11
CA VAL A 83 -3.19 4.25 -6.47
C VAL A 83 -2.68 3.24 -7.51
N PRO A 84 -2.11 3.70 -8.64
CA PRO A 84 -1.66 2.84 -9.73
C PRO A 84 -0.35 2.12 -9.37
N ILE A 85 -0.47 1.11 -8.51
CA ILE A 85 0.59 0.20 -8.09
C ILE A 85 0.12 -1.23 -8.33
N TRP A 86 0.87 -1.98 -9.12
CA TRP A 86 0.52 -3.34 -9.51
C TRP A 86 1.48 -4.33 -8.86
N LYS A 87 0.91 -5.43 -8.38
CA LYS A 87 1.66 -6.53 -7.75
C LYS A 87 1.69 -7.71 -8.70
N LYS A 88 2.87 -8.27 -8.92
CA LYS A 88 3.07 -9.56 -9.56
C LYS A 88 3.61 -10.55 -8.54
N GLU A 89 2.97 -11.71 -8.45
CA GLU A 89 3.43 -12.83 -7.64
C GLU A 89 4.22 -13.79 -8.51
N VAL A 90 5.41 -14.19 -8.04
CA VAL A 90 6.26 -15.17 -8.72
C VAL A 90 6.35 -16.43 -7.88
N ALA A 91 5.81 -17.53 -8.40
CA ALA A 91 5.79 -18.85 -7.81
C ALA A 91 6.73 -19.81 -8.55
N THR A 92 6.89 -21.03 -8.03
CA THR A 92 7.70 -22.09 -8.66
C THR A 92 7.19 -22.50 -10.04
N ASP A 93 5.89 -22.35 -10.29
CA ASP A 93 5.19 -22.83 -11.49
C ASP A 93 4.80 -21.70 -12.46
N GLY A 94 5.18 -20.45 -12.17
CA GLY A 94 4.93 -19.31 -13.05
C GLY A 94 4.76 -17.97 -12.33
N GLU A 95 4.38 -16.95 -13.11
CA GLU A 95 4.17 -15.58 -12.62
C GLU A 95 2.73 -15.16 -12.88
N THR A 96 2.16 -14.35 -11.98
CA THR A 96 0.77 -13.88 -12.10
C THR A 96 0.64 -12.44 -11.64
N TRP A 97 0.12 -11.58 -12.50
CA TRP A 97 -0.30 -10.23 -12.14
C TRP A 97 -1.57 -10.30 -11.30
N ILE A 98 -1.58 -9.51 -10.24
CA ILE A 98 -2.64 -9.50 -9.25
C ILE A 98 -3.40 -8.21 -9.39
N ASP A 99 -4.67 -8.34 -9.75
CA ASP A 99 -5.63 -7.26 -9.71
C ASP A 99 -6.31 -7.28 -8.35
N ASP A 100 -5.83 -6.46 -7.42
CA ASP A 100 -6.37 -6.31 -6.06
C ASP A 100 -7.24 -5.04 -5.95
N HIS A 101 -7.70 -4.45 -7.07
CA HIS A 101 -8.64 -3.32 -7.07
C HIS A 101 -10.07 -3.79 -6.71
N ALA A 102 -10.26 -4.21 -5.46
CA ALA A 102 -11.56 -4.55 -4.88
C ALA A 102 -12.03 -3.48 -3.88
#